data_AF-A0A1I2UEJ9-F1
#
_entry.id   AF-A0A1I2UEJ9-F1
#
_cell.length_a   1.000
_cell.length_b   1.000
_cell.length_c   1.000
_cell.angle_alpha   90.00
_cell.angle_beta   90.00
_cell.angle_gamma   90.00
#
_symmetry.space_group_name_H-M   'P 1'
#
loop_
_entity.id
_entity.type
_entity.pdbx_description
1 polymer ?
#
loop_
_entity_poly.entity_id
_entity_poly.type
_entity_poly.pdbx_seq_one_letter_code
_entity_poly.pdbx_strand_id
1 'polypeptide(L)'
;MVKRITYGSDRELECLRYLSKCYDFALSLSISLALNELDTAAGMLRDGRMFRHGLKKYVNNAVREGDRRRAAITGYMVSRGFFESYADRVIDLAEKDIAGFRNSVRRVMEKHGIGDAGLYAQVETARCLLQACVLDFRGIAEEARKKFGVARSGDFAEYDVSAVYYWFGKAADILYADIDRVHGDIELRTPATARMFNRIHRKIADGEYIGGCMETASEEHPEFMRNEIKKAGK
;
A
#
# COMPACT_ATOMS: atom_id res chain seq x y z
N MET A 1 -14.80 -8.74 16.38
CA MET A 1 -14.83 -10.21 16.59
C MET A 1 -13.60 -10.78 15.91
N VAL A 2 -12.64 -11.32 16.67
CA VAL A 2 -11.40 -11.88 16.09
C VAL A 2 -11.75 -13.17 15.32
N LYS A 3 -11.41 -13.24 14.03
CA LYS A 3 -11.63 -14.42 13.18
C LYS A 3 -10.76 -15.57 13.71
N ARG A 4 -11.38 -16.66 14.19
CA ARG A 4 -10.64 -17.88 14.57
C ARG A 4 -10.38 -18.70 13.32
N ILE A 5 -9.12 -18.77 12.90
CA ILE A 5 -8.69 -19.64 11.80
C ILE A 5 -8.32 -21.01 12.38
N THR A 6 -8.88 -22.08 11.84
CA THR A 6 -8.56 -23.47 12.23
C THR A 6 -7.53 -24.07 11.27
N TYR A 7 -6.74 -25.01 11.78
CA TYR A 7 -5.75 -25.79 11.04
C TYR A 7 -5.88 -27.27 11.42
N GLY A 8 -5.67 -28.16 10.45
CA GLY A 8 -5.77 -29.61 10.59
C GLY A 8 -4.42 -30.34 10.64
N SER A 9 -3.30 -29.62 10.47
CA SER A 9 -1.96 -30.20 10.55
C SER A 9 -0.91 -29.17 10.99
N ASP A 10 0.23 -29.65 11.49
CA ASP A 10 1.38 -28.81 11.84
C ASP A 10 1.88 -28.00 10.63
N ARG A 11 1.83 -28.60 9.45
CA ARG A 11 2.21 -27.94 8.19
C ARG A 11 1.29 -26.77 7.84
N GLU A 12 0.00 -26.91 8.09
CA GLU A 12 -0.95 -25.79 7.93
C GLU A 12 -0.70 -24.69 8.97
N LEU A 13 -0.40 -25.06 10.22
CA LEU A 13 -0.03 -24.11 11.26
C LEU A 13 1.22 -23.31 10.89
N GLU A 14 2.25 -23.97 10.37
CA GLU A 14 3.46 -23.31 9.89
C GLU A 14 3.19 -22.34 8.73
N CYS A 15 2.32 -22.73 7.80
CA CYS A 15 1.88 -21.86 6.71
C CYS A 15 1.18 -20.61 7.25
N LEU A 16 0.23 -20.78 8.18
CA LEU A 16 -0.49 -19.65 8.79
C LEU A 16 0.47 -18.71 9.54
N ARG A 17 1.46 -19.25 10.27
CA ARG A 17 2.48 -18.44 10.96
C ARG A 17 3.34 -17.65 9.98
N TYR A 18 3.75 -18.26 8.87
CA TYR A 18 4.49 -17.59 7.82
C TYR A 18 3.67 -16.45 7.18
N LEU A 19 2.43 -16.75 6.77
CA LEU A 19 1.55 -15.76 6.15
C LEU A 19 1.24 -14.60 7.09
N SER A 20 0.94 -14.87 8.35
CA SER A 20 0.73 -13.83 9.37
C SER A 20 1.96 -12.92 9.48
N LYS A 21 3.18 -13.48 9.53
CA LYS A 21 4.40 -12.67 9.55
C LYS A 21 4.54 -11.77 8.32
N CYS A 22 4.30 -12.30 7.12
CA CYS A 22 4.45 -11.55 5.87
C CYS A 22 3.35 -10.49 5.70
N TYR A 23 2.09 -10.84 5.97
CA TYR A 23 0.96 -9.96 5.74
C TYR A 23 0.76 -8.94 6.86
N ASP A 24 0.78 -9.37 8.13
CA ASP A 24 0.48 -8.49 9.27
C ASP A 24 1.58 -7.44 9.48
N PHE A 25 2.84 -7.74 9.14
CA PHE A 25 3.96 -6.82 9.36
C PHE A 25 4.43 -6.12 8.08
N ALA A 26 4.78 -6.84 7.02
CA ALA A 26 5.41 -6.20 5.85
C ALA A 26 4.38 -5.61 4.88
N LEU A 27 3.34 -6.39 4.54
CA LEU A 27 2.35 -5.95 3.57
C LEU A 27 1.42 -4.88 4.15
N SER A 28 1.03 -4.98 5.44
CA SER A 28 0.20 -3.98 6.11
C SER A 28 0.79 -2.57 6.03
N LEU A 29 2.10 -2.44 6.26
CA LEU A 29 2.83 -1.17 6.13
C LEU A 29 2.82 -0.64 4.70
N SER A 30 3.08 -1.51 3.75
CA SER A 30 3.08 -1.16 2.32
C SER A 30 1.72 -0.65 1.87
N ILE A 31 0.66 -1.30 2.37
CA ILE A 31 -0.72 -0.88 2.13
C ILE A 31 -0.99 0.46 2.79
N SER A 32 -0.61 0.68 4.05
CA SER A 32 -0.78 1.97 4.73
C SER A 32 -0.13 3.12 3.94
N LEU A 33 1.09 2.90 3.47
CA LEU A 33 1.83 3.84 2.63
C LEU A 33 1.13 4.12 1.29
N ALA A 34 0.73 3.07 0.57
CA ALA A 34 0.03 3.19 -0.70
C ALA A 34 -1.31 3.92 -0.56
N LEU A 35 -2.04 3.68 0.54
CA LEU A 35 -3.30 4.33 0.81
C LEU A 35 -3.11 5.80 1.23
N ASN A 36 -2.03 6.15 1.92
CA ASN A 36 -1.69 7.55 2.19
C ASN A 36 -1.44 8.35 0.89
N GLU A 37 -0.71 7.74 -0.05
CA GLU A 37 -0.48 8.35 -1.36
C GLU A 37 -1.76 8.46 -2.19
N LEU A 38 -2.66 7.48 -2.07
CA LEU A 38 -4.01 7.53 -2.66
C LEU A 38 -4.83 8.71 -2.12
N ASP A 39 -4.84 8.94 -0.81
CA ASP A 39 -5.59 10.04 -0.21
C ASP A 39 -5.04 11.39 -0.65
N THR A 40 -3.71 11.52 -0.68
CA THR A 40 -3.04 12.72 -1.18
C THR A 40 -3.40 12.97 -2.65
N ALA A 41 -3.34 11.94 -3.49
CA ALA A 41 -3.75 12.03 -4.89
C ALA A 41 -5.23 12.40 -5.04
N ALA A 42 -6.11 11.80 -4.24
CA ALA A 42 -7.53 12.09 -4.26
C ALA A 42 -7.83 13.54 -3.82
N GLY A 43 -7.12 14.05 -2.80
CA GLY A 43 -7.19 15.44 -2.37
C GLY A 43 -6.82 16.40 -3.50
N MET A 44 -5.63 16.21 -4.09
CA MET A 44 -5.18 17.04 -5.21
C MET A 44 -6.13 16.98 -6.41
N LEU A 45 -6.67 15.80 -6.72
CA LEU A 45 -7.65 15.65 -7.80
C LEU A 45 -8.93 16.41 -7.51
N ARG A 46 -9.46 16.37 -6.28
CA ARG A 46 -10.69 17.10 -5.88
C ARG A 46 -10.57 18.60 -6.04
N ASP A 47 -9.37 19.14 -5.80
CA ASP A 47 -9.07 20.56 -5.96
C ASP A 47 -8.88 20.95 -7.44
N GLY A 48 -8.66 19.95 -8.31
CA GLY A 48 -8.46 20.11 -9.74
C GLY A 48 -9.75 20.30 -10.55
N ARG A 49 -9.67 21.11 -11.60
CA ARG A 49 -10.80 21.35 -12.53
C ARG A 49 -11.27 20.11 -13.31
N MET A 50 -10.43 19.08 -13.39
CA MET A 50 -10.67 17.83 -14.11
C MET A 50 -11.56 16.85 -13.34
N PHE A 51 -11.88 17.13 -12.06
CA PHE A 51 -12.68 16.26 -11.20
C PHE A 51 -14.17 16.26 -11.52
N ARG A 52 -14.54 15.64 -12.65
CA ARG A 52 -15.91 15.55 -13.16
C ARG A 52 -16.45 14.12 -13.10
N HIS A 53 -17.73 13.95 -13.44
CA HIS A 53 -18.56 12.77 -13.14
C HIS A 53 -17.84 11.40 -13.29
N GLY A 54 -17.16 11.18 -14.42
CA GLY A 54 -16.39 9.95 -14.67
C GLY A 54 -15.25 9.76 -13.65
N LEU A 55 -14.28 10.67 -13.63
CA LEU A 55 -13.13 10.63 -12.71
C LEU A 55 -13.56 10.58 -11.24
N LYS A 56 -14.53 11.42 -10.86
CA LYS A 56 -15.06 11.51 -9.49
C LYS A 56 -15.60 10.18 -8.98
N LYS A 57 -16.33 9.43 -9.82
CA LYS A 57 -16.86 8.11 -9.46
C LYS A 57 -15.74 7.13 -9.11
N TYR A 58 -14.71 7.05 -9.94
CA TYR A 58 -13.62 6.09 -9.77
C TYR A 58 -12.73 6.42 -8.56
N VAL A 59 -12.35 7.70 -8.40
CA VAL A 59 -11.56 8.16 -7.24
C VAL A 59 -12.32 7.90 -5.93
N ASN A 60 -13.60 8.25 -5.85
CA ASN A 60 -14.38 8.05 -4.63
C ASN A 60 -14.59 6.57 -4.31
N ASN A 61 -14.74 5.70 -5.31
CA ASN A 61 -14.79 4.27 -5.08
C ASN A 61 -13.46 3.71 -4.59
N ALA A 62 -12.33 4.20 -5.12
CA ALA A 62 -11.01 3.80 -4.66
C ALA A 62 -10.79 4.19 -3.18
N VAL A 63 -11.07 5.44 -2.81
CA VAL A 63 -10.96 5.91 -1.42
C VAL A 63 -11.87 5.11 -0.49
N ARG A 64 -13.15 4.93 -0.86
CA ARG A 64 -14.11 4.16 -0.06
C ARG A 64 -13.64 2.72 0.17
N GLU A 65 -13.08 2.08 -0.85
CA GLU A 65 -12.54 0.73 -0.70
C GLU A 65 -11.25 0.73 0.12
N GLY A 66 -10.37 1.72 -0.06
CA GLY A 66 -9.19 1.94 0.77
C GLY A 66 -9.53 2.06 2.25
N ASP A 67 -10.53 2.88 2.59
CA ASP A 67 -11.01 3.05 3.97
C ASP A 67 -11.56 1.75 4.56
N ARG A 68 -12.29 0.96 3.76
CA ARG A 68 -12.73 -0.37 4.18
C ARG A 68 -11.56 -1.31 4.47
N ARG A 69 -10.51 -1.27 3.66
CA ARG A 69 -9.31 -2.10 3.87
C ARG A 69 -8.53 -1.67 5.10
N ARG A 70 -8.34 -0.37 5.32
CA ARG A 70 -7.77 0.17 6.58
C ARG A 70 -8.55 -0.31 7.78
N ALA A 71 -9.87 -0.12 7.78
CA ALA A 71 -10.72 -0.54 8.88
C ALA A 71 -10.67 -2.06 9.12
N ALA A 72 -10.57 -2.86 8.05
CA ALA A 72 -10.41 -4.31 8.16
C ALA A 72 -9.08 -4.68 8.82
N ILE A 73 -7.95 -4.16 8.31
CA ILE A 73 -6.60 -4.42 8.84
C ILE A 73 -6.53 -4.01 10.32
N THR A 74 -6.88 -2.76 10.63
CA THR A 74 -6.90 -2.24 12.01
C THR A 74 -7.87 -3.01 12.92
N GLY A 75 -8.94 -3.59 12.36
CA GLY A 75 -9.92 -4.40 13.08
C GLY A 75 -9.38 -5.74 13.59
N TYR A 76 -8.31 -6.27 12.98
CA TYR A 76 -7.65 -7.52 13.38
C TYR A 76 -6.42 -7.32 14.25
N MET A 77 -5.88 -6.10 14.31
CA MET A 77 -4.73 -5.78 15.16
C MET A 77 -5.09 -5.88 16.64
N VAL A 78 -4.20 -6.51 17.41
CA VAL A 78 -4.35 -6.63 18.88
C VAL A 78 -4.35 -5.25 19.54
N SER A 79 -3.59 -4.31 18.98
CA SER A 79 -3.58 -2.91 19.40
C SER A 79 -3.65 -1.97 18.23
N ARG A 80 -4.69 -1.15 18.22
CA ARG A 80 -4.91 -0.14 17.19
C ARG A 80 -3.91 1.00 17.31
N GLY A 81 -3.70 1.50 18.53
CA GLY A 81 -2.74 2.58 18.79
C GLY A 81 -1.31 2.22 18.41
N PHE A 82 -0.88 0.98 18.72
CA PHE A 82 0.42 0.49 18.27
C PHE A 82 0.53 0.49 16.74
N PHE A 83 -0.49 -0.06 16.05
CA PHE A 83 -0.50 -0.10 14.59
C PHE A 83 -0.54 1.30 13.96
N GLU A 84 -1.26 2.25 14.55
CA GLU A 84 -1.32 3.64 14.08
C GLU A 84 0.05 4.32 14.18
N SER A 85 0.70 4.30 15.35
CA SER A 85 2.08 4.81 15.52
C SER A 85 3.05 4.15 14.54
N TYR A 86 2.89 2.84 14.33
CA TYR A 86 3.72 2.06 13.43
C TYR A 86 3.51 2.44 11.95
N ALA A 87 2.26 2.71 11.55
CA ALA A 87 1.88 3.12 10.20
C ALA A 87 2.30 4.57 9.89
N ASP A 88 2.14 5.49 10.85
CA ASP A 88 2.59 6.89 10.69
C ASP A 88 4.12 6.93 10.51
N ARG A 89 4.84 6.11 11.28
CA ARG A 89 6.29 6.05 11.18
C ARG A 89 6.79 5.52 9.84
N VAL A 90 6.10 4.55 9.22
CA VAL A 90 6.52 4.08 7.88
C VAL A 90 6.33 5.17 6.83
N ILE A 91 5.28 5.99 6.97
CA ILE A 91 5.02 7.11 6.07
C ILE A 91 6.17 8.11 6.17
N ASP A 92 6.55 8.51 7.39
CA ASP A 92 7.66 9.43 7.63
C ASP A 92 9.00 8.92 7.07
N LEU A 93 9.33 7.64 7.33
CA LEU A 93 10.59 7.06 6.90
C LEU A 93 10.65 6.88 5.37
N ALA A 94 9.51 6.57 4.75
CA ALA A 94 9.43 6.35 3.31
C ALA A 94 9.25 7.65 2.51
N GLU A 95 8.81 8.76 3.12
CA GLU A 95 8.48 10.02 2.43
C GLU A 95 9.62 10.51 1.54
N LYS A 96 10.88 10.47 2.02
CA LYS A 96 12.02 10.92 1.22
C LYS A 96 12.22 10.07 -0.04
N ASP A 97 12.07 8.75 0.08
CA ASP A 97 12.25 7.83 -1.04
C ASP A 97 11.07 7.95 -2.03
N ILE A 98 9.83 8.06 -1.53
CA ILE A 98 8.63 8.33 -2.34
C ILE A 98 8.74 9.66 -3.07
N ALA A 99 9.09 10.73 -2.36
CA ALA A 99 9.29 12.05 -2.96
C ALA A 99 10.36 12.00 -4.05
N GLY A 100 11.43 11.22 -3.86
CA GLY A 100 12.43 10.95 -4.89
C GLY A 100 11.83 10.32 -6.14
N PHE A 101 11.07 9.23 -5.99
CA PHE A 101 10.39 8.55 -7.08
C PHE A 101 9.37 9.46 -7.80
N ARG A 102 8.49 10.11 -7.04
CA ARG A 102 7.50 11.08 -7.52
C ARG A 102 8.14 12.21 -8.32
N ASN A 103 9.23 12.79 -7.82
CA ASN A 103 9.99 13.81 -8.55
C ASN A 103 10.60 13.28 -9.85
N SER A 104 11.04 12.01 -9.89
CA SER A 104 11.55 11.41 -11.12
C SER A 104 10.44 11.23 -12.15
N VAL A 105 9.23 10.81 -11.75
CA VAL A 105 8.07 10.74 -12.65
C VAL A 105 7.70 12.14 -13.15
N ARG A 106 7.66 13.13 -12.25
CA ARG A 106 7.37 14.53 -12.59
C ARG A 106 8.31 15.07 -13.67
N ARG A 107 9.61 14.83 -13.55
CA ARG A 107 10.60 15.26 -14.56
C ARG A 107 10.36 14.65 -15.93
N VAL A 108 9.91 13.39 -15.99
CA VAL A 108 9.55 12.75 -17.27
C VAL A 108 8.34 13.47 -17.88
N MET A 109 7.32 13.78 -17.08
CA MET A 109 6.12 14.49 -17.53
C MET A 109 6.42 15.93 -17.98
N GLU A 110 7.22 16.67 -17.21
CA GLU A 110 7.69 18.03 -17.55
C GLU A 110 8.45 18.04 -18.89
N LYS A 111 9.31 17.04 -19.12
CA LYS A 111 10.06 16.91 -20.39
C LYS A 111 9.15 16.75 -21.61
N HIS A 112 7.96 16.17 -21.44
CA HIS A 112 6.97 16.00 -22.50
C HIS A 112 5.99 17.18 -22.59
N GLY A 113 6.20 18.25 -21.82
CA GLY A 113 5.36 19.44 -21.85
C GLY A 113 3.98 19.25 -21.22
N ILE A 114 3.82 18.25 -20.35
CA ILE A 114 2.54 18.01 -19.64
C ILE A 114 2.31 19.13 -18.63
N GLY A 115 1.22 19.87 -18.80
CA GLY A 115 0.73 20.81 -17.79
C GLY A 115 0.27 20.08 -16.53
N ASP A 116 0.57 20.65 -15.36
CA ASP A 116 0.27 20.04 -14.05
C ASP A 116 0.97 18.68 -13.80
N ALA A 117 2.21 18.55 -14.26
CA ALA A 117 3.04 17.36 -14.06
C ALA A 117 3.12 16.90 -12.58
N GLY A 118 2.96 17.81 -11.63
CA GLY A 118 2.91 17.49 -10.20
C GLY A 118 1.74 16.59 -9.83
N LEU A 119 0.52 16.93 -10.27
CA LEU A 119 -0.67 16.12 -10.05
C LEU A 119 -0.53 14.73 -10.69
N TYR A 120 -0.12 14.67 -11.95
CA TYR A 120 0.02 13.38 -12.65
C TYR A 120 1.11 12.50 -12.03
N ALA A 121 2.20 13.08 -11.56
CA ALA A 121 3.24 12.33 -10.85
C ALA A 121 2.73 11.77 -9.51
N GLN A 122 1.90 12.53 -8.78
CA GLN A 122 1.25 12.05 -7.56
C GLN A 122 0.31 10.88 -7.85
N VAL A 123 -0.54 11.00 -8.88
CA VAL A 123 -1.48 9.94 -9.29
C VAL A 123 -0.72 8.67 -9.70
N GLU A 124 0.33 8.82 -10.50
CA GLU A 124 1.14 7.67 -10.92
C GLU A 124 1.84 7.00 -9.73
N THR A 125 2.36 7.81 -8.79
CA THR A 125 3.03 7.30 -7.60
C THR A 125 2.11 6.42 -6.77
N ALA A 126 0.89 6.90 -6.48
CA ALA A 126 -0.12 6.13 -5.78
C ALA A 126 -0.52 4.86 -6.56
N ARG A 127 -0.68 4.94 -7.88
CA ARG A 127 -1.03 3.79 -8.73
C ARG A 127 0.04 2.71 -8.70
N CYS A 128 1.32 3.07 -8.80
CA CYS A 128 2.44 2.12 -8.74
C CYS A 128 2.53 1.44 -7.37
N LEU A 129 2.36 2.19 -6.27
CA LEU A 129 2.40 1.63 -4.90
C LEU A 129 1.19 0.70 -4.63
N LEU A 130 0.02 1.02 -5.15
CA LEU A 130 -1.13 0.11 -5.08
C LEU A 130 -0.90 -1.16 -5.89
N GLN A 131 -0.34 -1.05 -7.09
CA GLN A 131 0.00 -2.21 -7.93
C GLN A 131 1.01 -3.12 -7.24
N ALA A 132 2.04 -2.52 -6.65
CA ALA A 132 3.04 -3.20 -5.82
C ALA A 132 2.39 -4.08 -4.76
N CYS A 133 1.52 -3.50 -3.92
CA CYS A 133 0.83 -4.24 -2.86
C CYS A 133 0.02 -5.43 -3.40
N VAL A 134 -0.63 -5.28 -4.55
CA VAL A 134 -1.36 -6.38 -5.21
C VAL A 134 -0.41 -7.51 -5.64
N LEU A 135 0.75 -7.16 -6.20
CA LEU A 135 1.74 -8.14 -6.63
C LEU A 135 2.37 -8.86 -5.42
N ASP A 136 2.71 -8.11 -4.37
CA ASP A 136 3.29 -8.65 -3.15
C ASP A 136 2.31 -9.59 -2.43
N PHE A 137 1.03 -9.22 -2.33
CA PHE A 137 -0.01 -10.10 -1.79
C PHE A 137 -0.06 -11.46 -2.48
N ARG A 138 -0.05 -11.44 -3.82
CA ARG A 138 -0.06 -12.65 -4.66
C ARG A 138 1.24 -13.43 -4.57
N GLY A 139 2.39 -12.74 -4.59
CA GLY A 139 3.72 -13.35 -4.48
C GLY A 139 3.90 -14.11 -3.16
N ILE A 140 3.51 -13.50 -2.04
CA ILE A 140 3.53 -14.15 -0.72
C ILE A 140 2.64 -15.41 -0.72
N ALA A 141 1.44 -15.33 -1.32
CA ALA A 141 0.54 -16.48 -1.42
C ALA A 141 1.14 -17.63 -2.23
N GLU A 142 1.80 -17.32 -3.34
CA GLU A 142 2.48 -18.30 -4.19
C GLU A 142 3.69 -18.90 -3.50
N GLU A 143 4.49 -18.11 -2.78
CA GLU A 143 5.64 -18.59 -2.01
C GLU A 143 5.19 -19.53 -0.90
N ALA A 144 4.15 -19.16 -0.14
CA ALA A 144 3.57 -20.00 0.89
C ALA A 144 3.05 -21.32 0.29
N ARG A 145 2.38 -21.28 -0.87
CA ARG A 145 1.94 -22.48 -1.57
C ARG A 145 3.10 -23.37 -2.00
N LYS A 146 4.18 -22.81 -2.53
CA LYS A 146 5.39 -23.56 -2.92
C LYS A 146 6.07 -24.20 -1.71
N LYS A 147 6.20 -23.46 -0.61
CA LYS A 147 6.89 -23.89 0.61
C LYS A 147 6.09 -24.92 1.41
N PHE A 148 4.79 -24.68 1.59
CA PHE A 148 3.95 -25.48 2.48
C PHE A 148 2.95 -26.37 1.73
N GLY A 149 2.87 -26.33 0.41
CA GLY A 149 1.94 -27.18 -0.37
C GLY A 149 0.45 -26.89 -0.14
N VAL A 150 0.13 -25.85 0.63
CA VAL A 150 -1.25 -25.47 1.00
C VAL A 150 -1.52 -24.02 0.64
N ALA A 151 -2.74 -23.72 0.20
CA ALA A 151 -3.17 -22.37 -0.14
C ALA A 151 -4.05 -21.82 0.99
N ARG A 152 -3.54 -20.84 1.74
CA ARG A 152 -4.23 -20.21 2.88
C ARG A 152 -4.32 -18.68 2.77
N SER A 153 -3.93 -18.09 1.65
CA SER A 153 -3.99 -16.62 1.45
C SER A 153 -5.39 -16.04 1.53
N GLY A 154 -6.43 -16.83 1.20
CA GLY A 154 -7.83 -16.42 1.38
C GLY A 154 -8.23 -16.16 2.83
N ASP A 155 -7.47 -16.68 3.80
CA ASP A 155 -7.68 -16.36 5.21
C ASP A 155 -7.34 -14.90 5.55
N PHE A 156 -6.52 -14.26 4.71
CA PHE A 156 -5.92 -12.93 4.86
C PHE A 156 -6.44 -11.93 3.79
N ALA A 157 -7.67 -12.12 3.32
CA ALA A 157 -8.26 -11.33 2.23
C ALA A 157 -8.38 -9.82 2.52
N GLU A 158 -8.28 -9.40 3.78
CA GLU A 158 -8.23 -8.00 4.20
C GLU A 158 -7.01 -7.25 3.63
N TYR A 159 -5.90 -7.96 3.38
CA TYR A 159 -4.68 -7.41 2.79
C TYR A 159 -4.73 -7.38 1.24
N ASP A 160 -5.78 -7.94 0.62
CA ASP A 160 -5.97 -7.83 -0.82
C ASP A 160 -6.56 -6.46 -1.19
N VAL A 161 -5.72 -5.59 -1.75
CA VAL A 161 -6.09 -4.26 -2.23
C VAL A 161 -6.39 -4.22 -3.74
N SER A 162 -6.60 -5.37 -4.40
CA SER A 162 -6.87 -5.46 -5.85
C SER A 162 -8.05 -4.58 -6.28
N ALA A 163 -9.09 -4.50 -5.46
CA ALA A 163 -10.26 -3.66 -5.74
C ALA A 163 -9.92 -2.15 -5.68
N VAL A 164 -9.09 -1.72 -4.72
CA VAL A 164 -8.61 -0.33 -4.61
C VAL A 164 -7.81 0.03 -5.86
N TYR A 165 -6.83 -0.82 -6.21
CA TYR A 165 -6.01 -0.65 -7.41
C TYR A 165 -6.86 -0.60 -8.69
N TYR A 166 -7.87 -1.46 -8.81
CA TYR A 166 -8.78 -1.45 -9.96
C TYR A 166 -9.50 -0.09 -10.11
N TRP A 167 -10.14 0.40 -9.05
CA TRP A 167 -10.88 1.65 -9.11
C TRP A 167 -9.96 2.84 -9.39
N PHE A 168 -8.79 2.88 -8.75
CA PHE A 168 -7.85 3.97 -8.95
C PHE A 168 -7.14 3.91 -10.30
N GLY A 169 -6.85 2.70 -10.80
CA GLY A 169 -6.34 2.50 -12.16
C GLY A 169 -7.31 3.03 -13.20
N LYS A 170 -8.62 2.82 -13.04
CA LYS A 170 -9.63 3.42 -13.93
C LYS A 170 -9.69 4.94 -13.83
N ALA A 171 -9.41 5.52 -12.67
CA ALA A 171 -9.27 6.97 -12.53
C ALA A 171 -8.05 7.50 -13.29
N ALA A 172 -6.91 6.80 -13.18
CA ALA A 172 -5.70 7.13 -13.92
C ALA A 172 -5.88 6.99 -15.44
N ASP A 173 -6.55 5.93 -15.92
CA ASP A 173 -6.88 5.75 -17.35
C ASP A 173 -7.65 6.96 -17.90
N ILE A 174 -8.63 7.47 -17.14
CA ILE A 174 -9.41 8.65 -17.53
C ILE A 174 -8.56 9.91 -17.57
N LEU A 175 -7.65 10.08 -16.61
CA LEU A 175 -6.74 11.21 -16.55
C LEU A 175 -5.73 11.19 -17.70
N TYR A 176 -5.19 10.01 -18.03
CA TYR A 176 -4.20 9.86 -19.09
C TYR A 176 -4.80 9.91 -20.49
N ALA A 177 -6.09 9.59 -20.67
CA ALA A 177 -6.73 9.65 -21.99
C ALA A 177 -6.55 11.00 -22.72
N ASP A 178 -6.59 12.12 -21.99
CA ASP A 178 -6.36 13.45 -22.58
C ASP A 178 -4.87 13.71 -22.86
N ILE A 179 -3.97 13.21 -22.00
CA ILE A 179 -2.52 13.29 -22.21
C ILE A 179 -2.11 12.48 -23.43
N ASP A 180 -2.49 11.21 -23.48
CA ASP A 180 -2.09 10.28 -24.52
C ASP A 180 -2.59 10.76 -25.89
N ARG A 181 -3.76 11.40 -25.93
CA ARG A 181 -4.30 12.02 -27.14
C ARG A 181 -3.45 13.19 -27.66
N VAL A 182 -2.85 13.97 -26.76
CA VAL A 182 -2.11 15.20 -27.11
C VAL A 182 -0.61 14.94 -27.28
N HIS A 183 -0.04 14.06 -26.47
CA HIS A 183 1.41 13.83 -26.35
C HIS A 183 1.83 12.44 -26.86
N GLY A 184 0.88 11.55 -27.19
CA GLY A 184 1.15 10.13 -27.44
C GLY A 184 1.41 9.36 -26.15
N ASP A 185 1.62 8.04 -26.26
CA ASP A 185 1.94 7.20 -25.10
C ASP A 185 3.29 7.60 -24.49
N ILE A 186 3.26 8.12 -23.25
CA ILE A 186 4.47 8.55 -22.54
C ILE A 186 5.03 7.39 -21.72
N GLU A 187 6.27 6.99 -21.99
CA GLU A 187 6.96 5.97 -21.21
C GLU A 187 7.41 6.53 -19.84
N LEU A 188 6.57 6.35 -18.82
CA LEU A 188 6.89 6.71 -17.44
C LEU A 188 7.89 5.74 -16.79
N ARG A 189 8.00 4.51 -17.31
CA ARG A 189 8.94 3.48 -16.85
C ARG A 189 10.33 3.63 -17.48
N THR A 190 11.00 4.72 -17.15
CA THR A 190 12.42 4.91 -17.48
C THR A 190 13.34 4.07 -16.57
N PRO A 191 14.62 3.86 -16.95
CA PRO A 191 15.61 3.25 -16.04
C PRO A 191 15.76 3.99 -14.70
N ALA A 192 15.57 5.31 -14.68
CA ALA A 192 15.67 6.11 -13.47
C ALA A 192 14.48 5.87 -12.52
N THR A 193 13.25 5.95 -13.04
CA THR A 193 12.03 5.69 -12.26
C THR A 193 11.99 4.25 -11.77
N ALA A 194 12.36 3.27 -12.62
CA ALA A 194 12.45 1.87 -12.24
C ALA A 194 13.46 1.62 -11.10
N ARG A 195 14.65 2.26 -11.13
CA ARG A 195 15.65 2.13 -10.06
C ARG A 195 15.14 2.68 -8.72
N MET A 196 14.44 3.82 -8.73
CA MET A 196 13.88 4.42 -7.52
C MET A 196 12.76 3.55 -6.94
N PHE A 197 11.85 3.09 -7.80
CA PHE A 197 10.78 2.19 -7.40
C PHE A 197 11.33 0.88 -6.79
N ASN A 198 12.31 0.24 -7.46
CA ASN A 198 12.97 -0.96 -6.96
C ASN A 198 13.76 -0.74 -5.66
N ARG A 199 14.12 0.50 -5.33
CA ARG A 199 14.74 0.83 -4.04
C ARG A 199 13.69 0.83 -2.94
N ILE A 200 12.57 1.53 -3.14
CA ILE A 200 11.45 1.54 -2.19
C ILE A 200 11.00 0.11 -1.90
N HIS A 201 10.78 -0.67 -2.95
CA HIS A 201 10.39 -2.09 -2.83
C HIS A 201 11.39 -2.92 -2.04
N ARG A 202 12.69 -2.77 -2.27
CA ARG A 202 13.70 -3.51 -1.51
C ARG A 202 13.70 -3.12 -0.05
N LYS A 203 13.62 -1.83 0.27
CA LYS A 203 13.57 -1.37 1.66
C LYS A 203 12.34 -1.90 2.42
N ILE A 204 11.21 -1.99 1.73
CA ILE A 204 10.00 -2.64 2.24
C ILE A 204 10.26 -4.14 2.47
N ALA A 205 10.76 -4.85 1.46
CA ALA A 205 10.98 -6.29 1.49
C ALA A 205 12.05 -6.71 2.52
N ASP A 206 13.13 -5.94 2.62
CA ASP A 206 14.25 -6.15 3.54
C ASP A 206 13.88 -5.73 4.98
N GLY A 207 12.70 -5.11 5.17
CA GLY A 207 12.24 -4.64 6.48
C GLY A 207 13.05 -3.47 7.03
N GLU A 208 13.71 -2.68 6.18
CA GLU A 208 14.48 -1.49 6.61
C GLU A 208 13.55 -0.49 7.30
N TYR A 209 12.35 -0.29 6.75
CA TYR A 209 11.33 0.54 7.40
C TYR A 209 10.75 -0.13 8.66
N ILE A 210 10.64 -1.46 8.68
CA ILE A 210 10.14 -2.23 9.84
C ILE A 210 11.01 -2.00 11.07
N GLY A 211 12.34 -2.03 10.92
CA GLY A 211 13.28 -1.82 12.02
C GLY A 211 13.10 -0.43 12.67
N GLY A 212 13.08 0.62 11.85
CA GLY A 212 12.88 1.99 12.33
C GLY A 212 11.47 2.26 12.90
N CYS A 213 10.44 1.59 12.38
CA CYS A 213 9.09 1.67 12.95
C CYS A 213 8.98 0.95 14.30
N MET A 214 9.66 -0.19 14.46
CA MET A 214 9.60 -0.99 15.69
C MET A 214 10.24 -0.26 16.87
N GLU A 215 11.37 0.42 16.66
CA GLU A 215 12.04 1.19 17.71
C GLU A 215 11.11 2.27 18.28
N THR A 216 10.56 3.14 17.41
CA THR A 216 9.69 4.25 17.83
C THR A 216 8.35 3.76 18.42
N ALA A 217 7.69 2.78 17.79
CA ALA A 217 6.43 2.25 18.32
C ALA A 217 6.61 1.56 19.70
N SER A 218 7.80 1.00 19.96
CA SER A 218 8.14 0.40 21.26
C SER A 218 8.36 1.45 22.35
N GLU A 219 8.82 2.66 22.00
CA GLU A 219 8.95 3.78 22.93
C GLU A 219 7.59 4.37 23.31
N GLU A 220 6.67 4.48 22.35
CA GLU A 220 5.33 5.04 22.56
C GLU A 220 4.36 4.06 23.25
N HIS A 221 4.53 2.75 23.03
CA HIS A 221 3.65 1.70 23.57
C HIS A 221 4.46 0.59 24.30
N PRO A 222 5.16 0.92 25.40
CA PRO A 222 6.09 0.01 26.07
C PRO A 222 5.42 -1.21 26.72
N GLU A 223 4.09 -1.23 26.87
CA GLU A 223 3.32 -2.38 27.34
C GLU A 223 3.37 -3.59 26.38
N PHE A 224 3.60 -3.36 25.09
CA PHE A 224 3.77 -4.43 24.08
C PHE A 224 5.11 -5.14 24.23
N MET A 225 6.16 -4.41 24.62
CA MET A 225 7.48 -4.99 24.89
C MET A 225 7.52 -5.77 26.20
N ARG A 226 6.65 -5.42 27.15
CA ARG A 226 6.54 -6.09 28.45
C ARG A 226 5.59 -7.30 28.45
N ASN A 227 4.97 -7.63 27.32
CA ASN A 227 3.92 -8.65 27.21
C ASN A 227 2.76 -8.42 28.21
N GLU A 228 2.49 -7.16 28.56
CA GLU A 228 1.46 -6.78 29.53
C GLU A 228 0.11 -6.51 28.86
N ILE A 229 -0.10 -7.01 27.64
CA ILE A 229 -1.33 -6.81 26.87
C ILE A 229 -2.51 -7.35 27.68
N LYS A 230 -3.18 -6.45 28.42
CA LYS A 230 -4.43 -6.74 29.09
C LYS A 230 -5.43 -7.05 28.00
N LYS A 231 -6.00 -8.27 28.02
CA LYS A 231 -7.14 -8.62 27.16
C LYS A 231 -8.15 -7.48 27.26
N ALA A 232 -8.43 -6.83 26.14
CA ALA A 232 -9.49 -5.83 26.07
C ALA A 232 -10.75 -6.44 26.70
N GLY A 233 -11.24 -5.80 27.76
CA GLY A 233 -12.47 -6.18 28.42
C GLY A 233 -13.59 -6.27 27.39
N LYS A 234 -14.43 -7.29 27.54
CA LYS A 234 -15.58 -7.59 26.66
C LYS A 234 -16.45 -6.37 26.39
#